data_AF-A0A3B9G3Y5-F1
#
_entry.id   AF-A0A3B9G3Y5-F1
#
_cell.length_a   1.000
_cell.length_b   1.000
_cell.length_c   1.000
_cell.angle_alpha   90.00
_cell.angle_beta   90.00
_cell.angle_gamma   90.00
#
_symmetry.space_group_name_H-M   'P 1'
#
loop_
_entity.id
_entity.type
_entity.pdbx_description
1 polymer ?
#
loop_
_entity_poly.entity_id
_entity_poly.type
_entity_poly.pdbx_seq_one_letter_code
_entity_poly.pdbx_strand_id
1 'polypeptide(L)'
;RIGVMYLGHMVEMGPGNDVYHRPLHPYTTALLSAIPIPDPDVAKAKSRIILEGEIPSPINPPAGCPFCTRCQKATERCHREMPQPIQVGTRMVACHLYER
;
A
#
# COMPACT_ATOMS: atom_id res chain seq x y z
N ARG A 1 -10.72 9.13 -10.67
CA ARG A 1 -10.43 8.01 -9.74
C ARG A 1 -8.93 7.73 -9.80
N ILE A 2 -8.35 7.16 -8.74
CA ILE A 2 -6.94 6.72 -8.71
C ILE A 2 -6.95 5.21 -8.49
N GLY A 3 -6.10 4.50 -9.24
CA GLY A 3 -5.75 3.11 -8.99
C GLY A 3 -4.26 3.03 -8.64
N VAL A 4 -3.94 2.27 -7.59
CA VAL A 4 -2.58 2.05 -7.11
C VAL A 4 -2.24 0.59 -7.34
N MET A 5 -1.11 0.34 -7.99
CA MET A 5 -0.64 -1.01 -8.32
C MET A 5 0.72 -1.29 -7.69
N TYR A 6 0.96 -2.55 -7.36
CA TYR A 6 2.28 -3.04 -6.92
C TYR A 6 2.57 -4.40 -7.56
N LEU A 7 3.71 -4.51 -8.24
CA LEU A 7 4.13 -5.71 -8.97
C LEU A 7 3.04 -6.31 -9.88
N GLY A 8 2.27 -5.46 -10.56
CA GLY A 8 1.21 -5.88 -11.48
C GLY A 8 -0.16 -6.11 -10.82
N HIS A 9 -0.28 -6.00 -9.49
CA HIS A 9 -1.53 -6.21 -8.77
C HIS A 9 -2.18 -4.88 -8.37
N MET A 10 -3.50 -4.76 -8.56
CA MET A 10 -4.27 -3.62 -8.06
C MET A 10 -4.43 -3.74 -6.55
N VAL A 11 -3.82 -2.83 -5.78
CA VAL A 11 -3.82 -2.91 -4.31
C VAL A 11 -4.82 -1.95 -3.67
N GLU A 12 -5.15 -0.85 -4.34
CA GLU A 12 -6.13 0.13 -3.87
C GLU A 12 -6.71 0.93 -5.04
N MET A 13 -8.02 1.22 -5.01
CA MET A 13 -8.69 2.04 -6.01
C MET A 13 -9.84 2.85 -5.42
N GLY A 14 -10.00 4.12 -5.83
CA GLY A 14 -11.17 4.90 -5.46
C GLY A 14 -11.15 6.37 -5.90
N PRO A 15 -11.98 7.23 -5.28
CA PRO A 15 -11.90 8.68 -5.47
C PRO A 15 -10.50 9.20 -5.11
N GLY A 16 -9.97 10.13 -5.91
CA GLY A 16 -8.59 10.60 -5.73
C GLY A 16 -8.35 11.25 -4.38
N ASN A 17 -9.34 12.02 -3.90
CA ASN A 17 -9.31 12.64 -2.59
C ASN A 17 -9.19 11.61 -1.45
N ASP A 18 -9.93 10.51 -1.53
CA ASP A 18 -9.94 9.47 -0.50
C ASP A 18 -8.64 8.68 -0.49
N VAL A 19 -8.09 8.37 -1.67
CA VAL A 19 -6.80 7.66 -1.80
C VAL A 19 -5.65 8.55 -1.32
N TYR A 20 -5.67 9.84 -1.64
CA TYR A 20 -4.60 10.78 -1.29
C TYR A 20 -4.58 11.12 0.21
N HIS A 21 -5.75 11.38 0.82
CA HIS A 21 -5.80 11.84 2.20
C HIS A 21 -6.00 10.73 3.23
N ARG A 22 -6.55 9.58 2.84
CA ARG A 22 -6.85 8.47 3.75
C ARG A 22 -6.48 7.11 3.15
N PRO A 23 -5.24 6.93 2.65
CA PRO A 23 -4.84 5.69 2.00
C PRO A 23 -5.11 4.48 2.91
N LEU A 24 -5.70 3.43 2.34
CA LEU A 24 -6.02 2.21 3.08
C LEU A 24 -4.87 1.20 3.05
N HIS A 25 -4.27 0.98 1.87
CA HIS A 25 -3.25 -0.04 1.71
C HIS A 25 -1.89 0.48 2.25
N PRO A 26 -1.15 -0.29 3.07
CA PRO A 26 0.14 0.16 3.63
C PRO A 26 1.15 0.63 2.57
N TYR A 27 1.14 0.01 1.39
CA TYR A 27 1.92 0.48 0.24
C TYR A 27 1.53 1.90 -0.22
N THR A 28 0.23 2.18 -0.39
CA THR A 28 -0.26 3.51 -0.76
C THR A 28 0.15 4.55 0.28
N THR A 29 0.02 4.22 1.56
CA THR A 29 0.44 5.10 2.67
C THR A 29 1.93 5.43 2.58
N ALA A 30 2.77 4.42 2.36
CA ALA A 30 4.21 4.63 2.20
C ALA A 30 4.54 5.45 0.94
N LEU A 31 3.89 5.18 -0.18
CA LEU A 31 4.06 5.91 -1.44
C LEU A 31 3.75 7.41 -1.26
N LEU A 32 2.62 7.74 -0.63
CA LEU A 32 2.20 9.12 -0.40
C LEU A 32 3.07 9.83 0.66
N SER A 33 3.62 9.09 1.62
CA SER A 33 4.57 9.64 2.59
C SER A 33 5.85 10.15 1.90
N ALA A 34 6.24 9.56 0.76
CA ALA A 34 7.43 9.91 0.01
C ALA A 34 7.27 11.11 -0.94
N ILE A 35 6.05 11.66 -1.08
CA ILE A 35 5.82 12.86 -1.91
C ILE A 35 6.60 14.05 -1.30
N PRO A 36 7.50 14.69 -2.06
CA PRO A 36 8.27 15.84 -1.58
C PRO A 36 7.34 17.03 -1.37
N ILE A 37 7.58 17.79 -0.30
CA ILE A 37 6.88 19.04 -0.03
C ILE A 37 7.83 20.18 -0.40
N PRO A 38 7.40 21.17 -1.22
CA PRO A 38 8.26 22.28 -1.62
C PRO A 38 8.72 23.16 -0.45
N ASP A 39 7.85 23.33 0.54
CA ASP A 39 8.14 24.10 1.74
C ASP A 39 9.07 23.29 2.69
N PRO A 40 10.27 23.79 2.99
CA PRO A 40 11.26 23.06 3.80
C PRO A 40 10.86 22.91 5.27
N ASP A 41 10.09 23.83 5.84
CA ASP A 41 9.66 23.75 7.24
C ASP A 41 8.56 22.71 7.39
N VAL A 42 7.63 22.66 6.43
CA VAL A 42 6.60 21.62 6.37
C VAL A 42 7.21 20.26 6.04
N ALA A 43 8.23 20.21 5.16
CA ALA A 43 8.92 18.97 4.82
C ALA A 43 9.61 18.33 6.04
N LYS A 44 10.22 19.14 6.92
CA LYS A 44 10.84 18.65 8.17
C LYS A 44 9.83 18.08 9.16
N ALA A 45 8.63 18.63 9.20
CA ALA A 45 7.56 18.16 10.08
C ALA A 45 6.92 16.84 9.58
N LYS A 46 7.10 16.49 8.31
CA LYS A 46 6.50 15.28 7.72
C LYS A 46 7.33 14.04 8.07
N SER A 47 6.70 13.06 8.71
CA SER A 47 7.29 11.73 8.89
C SER A 47 7.22 10.94 7.58
N ARG A 48 8.40 10.60 7.03
CA ARG A 48 8.52 9.73 5.84
C ARG A 48 8.59 8.28 6.28
N ILE A 49 7.79 7.42 5.67
CA ILE A 49 7.88 5.97 5.88
C ILE A 49 9.00 5.44 4.98
N ILE A 50 10.04 4.91 5.61
CA ILE A 50 11.10 4.19 4.90
C ILE A 50 10.66 2.73 4.82
N LEU A 51 10.50 2.24 3.59
CA LEU A 51 10.19 0.83 3.34
C LEU A 51 11.48 0.03 3.37
N GLU A 52 11.58 -0.86 4.36
CA GLU A 52 12.65 -1.83 4.50
C GLU A 52 12.32 -3.14 3.76
N GLY A 53 13.30 -4.02 3.61
CA GLY A 53 13.14 -5.30 2.92
C GLY A 53 13.33 -5.23 1.40
N GLU A 54 13.41 -6.41 0.78
CA GLU A 54 13.69 -6.57 -0.65
C GLU A 54 12.42 -6.51 -1.50
N ILE A 55 12.57 -6.02 -2.73
CA ILE A 55 11.52 -6.05 -3.74
C ILE A 55 11.48 -7.48 -4.32
N PRO A 56 10.36 -8.22 -4.19
CA PRO A 56 10.26 -9.55 -4.77
C PRO A 56 10.44 -9.53 -6.28
N SER A 57 10.98 -10.62 -6.83
CA SER A 57 11.09 -10.79 -8.28
C SER A 57 9.70 -10.85 -8.93
N PRO A 58 9.43 -10.05 -9.97
CA PRO A 58 8.19 -10.17 -10.75
C PRO A 58 8.03 -11.51 -11.47
N ILE A 59 9.14 -12.22 -11.73
CA ILE A 59 9.13 -13.52 -12.41
C ILE A 59 8.64 -14.64 -11.47
N ASN A 60 9.03 -14.54 -10.19
CA ASN A 60 8.67 -15.48 -9.14
C ASN A 60 8.00 -14.72 -7.99
N PRO A 61 6.76 -14.24 -8.16
CA PRO A 61 6.08 -13.47 -7.14
C PRO A 61 5.82 -14.34 -5.89
N PRO A 62 5.73 -13.72 -4.69
CA PRO A 62 5.31 -14.43 -3.48
C PRO A 62 3.94 -15.10 -3.70
N ALA A 63 3.71 -16.24 -3.05
CA ALA A 63 2.42 -16.93 -3.11
C ALA A 63 1.29 -16.09 -2.48
N GLY A 64 1.62 -15.28 -1.47
CA GLY A 64 0.69 -14.37 -0.80
C GLY A 64 0.69 -12.94 -1.34
N CYS A 65 0.39 -11.97 -0.47
CA CYS A 65 0.45 -10.55 -0.80
C CYS A 65 1.84 -10.16 -1.36
N PRO A 66 1.92 -9.56 -2.58
CA PRO A 66 3.20 -9.20 -3.19
C PRO A 66 4.00 -8.18 -2.38
N PHE A 67 3.34 -7.42 -1.50
CA PHE A 67 3.96 -6.41 -0.66
C PHE A 67 4.40 -6.93 0.73
N CYS A 68 4.19 -8.21 1.05
CA CYS A 68 4.41 -8.75 2.39
C CYS A 68 5.84 -8.57 2.92
N THR A 69 6.87 -8.69 2.06
CA THR A 69 8.28 -8.55 2.46
C THR A 69 8.69 -7.13 2.86
N ARG A 70 7.88 -6.13 2.51
CA ARG A 70 8.15 -4.70 2.76
C ARG A 70 7.05 -4.02 3.56
N CYS A 71 5.99 -4.76 3.92
CA CYS A 71 4.85 -4.22 4.63
C CYS A 71 5.11 -4.25 6.14
N GLN A 72 5.13 -3.09 6.78
CA GLN A 72 5.25 -2.96 8.25
C GLN A 72 4.06 -3.56 9.03
N LYS A 73 2.98 -3.91 8.32
CA LYS A 73 1.76 -4.54 8.87
C LYS A 73 1.59 -5.97 8.38
N ALA A 74 2.62 -6.59 7.79
CA ALA A 74 2.55 -7.97 7.33
C ALA A 74 2.27 -8.92 8.50
N THR A 75 1.42 -9.91 8.24
CA THR A 75 1.16 -11.04 9.14
C THR A 75 1.58 -12.32 8.42
N GLU A 76 1.64 -13.46 9.12
CA GLU A 76 1.93 -14.74 8.48
C GLU A 76 0.99 -15.06 7.31
N ARG A 77 -0.29 -14.67 7.43
CA ARG A 77 -1.29 -14.86 6.38
C ARG A 77 -0.90 -14.14 5.08
N CYS A 78 -0.31 -12.94 5.19
CA CYS A 78 0.17 -12.18 4.04
C CYS A 78 1.25 -12.92 3.24
N HIS A 79 2.00 -13.85 3.84
CA HIS A 79 3.01 -14.63 3.14
C HIS A 79 2.44 -15.85 2.42
N ARG A 80 1.25 -16.32 2.83
CA ARG A 80 0.67 -17.58 2.37
C ARG A 80 -0.53 -17.37 1.44
N GLU A 81 -1.27 -16.29 1.62
CA GLU A 81 -2.53 -16.03 0.92
C GLU A 81 -2.53 -14.67 0.23
N MET A 82 -3.12 -14.64 -0.96
CA MET A 82 -3.36 -13.41 -1.71
C MET A 82 -4.63 -12.72 -1.17
N PRO A 83 -4.56 -11.47 -0.71
CA PRO A 83 -5.74 -10.76 -0.24
C PRO A 83 -6.70 -10.52 -1.40
N GLN A 84 -7.99 -10.74 -1.16
CA GLN A 84 -9.01 -10.45 -2.15
C GLN A 84 -9.36 -8.96 -2.12
N PRO A 85 -9.68 -8.36 -3.28
CA PRO A 85 -10.16 -6.99 -3.31
C PRO A 85 -11.52 -6.89 -2.63
N ILE A 86 -11.62 -6.03 -1.62
CA ILE A 86 -12.85 -5.77 -0.87
C ILE A 86 -13.22 -4.30 -0.91
N GLN A 87 -14.52 -4.03 -0.77
CA GLN A 87 -15.05 -2.66 -0.74
C GLN A 87 -15.01 -2.10 0.69
N VAL A 88 -14.29 -0.99 0.88
CA VAL A 88 -14.23 -0.23 2.13
C VAL A 88 -14.73 1.19 1.87
N GLY A 89 -16.02 1.40 2.14
CA GLY A 89 -16.73 2.64 1.80
C GLY A 89 -16.78 2.83 0.28
N THR A 90 -16.20 3.92 -0.23
CA THR A 90 -16.13 4.28 -1.66
C THR A 90 -14.93 3.69 -2.40
N ARG A 91 -14.05 2.94 -1.71
CA ARG A 91 -12.78 2.41 -2.22
C ARG A 91 -12.78 0.89 -2.26
N MET A 92 -12.00 0.34 -3.19
CA MET A 92 -11.59 -1.05 -3.19
C MET A 92 -10.16 -1.15 -2.67
N VAL A 93 -9.88 -2.15 -1.83
CA VAL A 93 -8.54 -2.44 -1.31
C VAL A 93 -8.31 -3.95 -1.27
N ALA A 94 -7.13 -4.40 -1.70
CA ALA A 94 -6.70 -5.79 -1.58
C ALA A 94 -5.72 -5.92 -0.40
N CYS A 95 -6.24 -6.05 0.83
CA CYS A 95 -5.42 -6.15 2.04
C CYS A 95 -6.16 -6.89 3.17
N HIS A 96 -5.51 -7.88 3.79
CA HIS A 96 -6.07 -8.65 4.90
C HIS A 96 -6.43 -7.82 6.15
N LEU A 97 -5.89 -6.60 6.31
CA LEU A 97 -6.25 -5.71 7.42
C LEU A 97 -7.74 -5.31 7.43
N TYR A 98 -8.42 -5.42 6.29
CA TYR A 98 -9.81 -5.01 6.13
C TYR A 98 -10.74 -6.19 5.85
N GLU A 99 -10.20 -7.39 5.67
CA GLU A 99 -10.99 -8.61 5.59
C GLU A 99 -11.56 -8.89 6.98
N ARG A 100 -12.88 -8.99 7.08
CA ARG A 100 -13.58 -9.35 8.32
C ARG A 100 -13.74 -10.86 8.39
#